data_AF-A0A969NA27-F1
#
_entry.id   AF-A0A969NA27-F1
#
_cell.length_a   1.000
_cell.length_b   1.000
_cell.length_c   1.000
_cell.angle_alpha   90.00
_cell.angle_beta   90.00
_cell.angle_gamma   90.00
#
_symmetry.space_group_name_H-M   'P 1'
#
loop_
_entity.id
_entity.type
_entity.pdbx_description
1 polymer ?
#
loop_
_entity_poly.entity_id
_entity_poly.type
_entity_poly.pdbx_seq_one_letter_code
_entity_poly.pdbx_strand_id
1 'polypeptide(L)'
;MQKLKKKNKFKTIPFVLLTALSENKNQREAYFSGADEFIVKPFDPELLQLKIASLLNRENQIKKAAIVEEIIQPENKTVKTFDDKASLKKPGILWKMT
;
A
#
# COMPACT_ATOMS: atom_id res chain seq x y z
N MET A 1 -4.09 3.39 -14.80
CA MET A 1 -3.91 3.41 -13.33
C MET A 1 -2.73 4.25 -12.85
N GLN A 2 -1.76 4.61 -13.70
CA GLN A 2 -0.54 5.36 -13.34
C GLN A 2 -0.75 6.58 -12.42
N LYS A 3 -1.73 7.45 -12.69
CA LYS A 3 -2.01 8.62 -11.83
C LYS A 3 -2.41 8.24 -10.40
N LEU A 4 -3.14 7.13 -10.22
CA LEU A 4 -3.55 6.65 -8.91
C LEU A 4 -2.38 5.98 -8.18
N LYS A 5 -1.64 5.08 -8.84
CA LYS A 5 -0.48 4.38 -8.25
C LYS A 5 0.65 5.33 -7.83
N LYS A 6 0.76 6.54 -8.41
CA LYS A 6 1.69 7.59 -7.95
C LYS A 6 1.37 8.14 -6.56
N LYS A 7 0.13 8.03 -6.09
CA LYS A 7 -0.25 8.49 -4.74
C LYS A 7 0.09 7.40 -3.73
N ASN A 8 0.84 7.76 -2.68
CA ASN A 8 1.33 6.80 -1.68
C ASN A 8 0.21 5.92 -1.09
N LYS A 9 -1.00 6.49 -0.91
CA LYS A 9 -2.18 5.78 -0.40
C LYS A 9 -2.70 4.64 -1.27
N PHE A 10 -2.36 4.60 -2.56
CA PHE A 10 -2.83 3.58 -3.50
C PHE A 10 -1.70 2.66 -3.99
N LYS A 11 -0.48 2.86 -3.50
CA LYS A 11 0.71 2.15 -4.00
C LYS A 11 0.65 0.64 -3.76
N THR A 12 0.01 0.22 -2.66
CA THR A 12 -0.10 -1.17 -2.19
C THR A 12 -1.51 -1.76 -2.34
N ILE A 13 -2.39 -1.07 -3.08
CA ILE A 13 -3.76 -1.54 -3.31
C ILE A 13 -3.81 -2.16 -4.73
N PRO A 14 -4.15 -3.44 -4.88
CA PRO A 14 -4.31 -4.07 -6.19
C PRO A 14 -5.46 -3.44 -6.99
N PHE A 15 -5.26 -3.30 -8.30
CA PHE A 15 -6.25 -2.78 -9.24
C PHE A 15 -6.66 -3.85 -10.25
N VAL A 16 -7.95 -4.17 -10.27
CA VAL A 16 -8.57 -5.08 -11.25
C VAL A 16 -9.42 -4.25 -12.22
N LEU A 17 -9.21 -4.43 -13.53
CA LEU A 17 -10.03 -3.78 -14.56
C LEU A 17 -11.12 -4.75 -15.05
N LEU A 18 -12.39 -4.39 -14.85
CA LEU A 18 -13.55 -5.13 -15.36
C LEU A 18 -14.13 -4.38 -16.56
N THR A 19 -14.14 -4.99 -17.75
CA THR A 19 -14.49 -4.30 -19.00
C THR A 19 -15.20 -5.21 -20.00
N ALA A 20 -15.95 -4.65 -20.95
CA ALA A 20 -16.46 -5.41 -22.11
C ALA A 20 -15.45 -5.46 -23.27
N LEU A 21 -14.34 -4.71 -23.16
CA LEU A 21 -13.27 -4.71 -24.14
C LEU A 21 -12.49 -6.02 -24.05
N SER A 22 -12.40 -6.77 -25.15
CA SER A 22 -11.79 -8.11 -25.16
C SER A 22 -10.55 -8.24 -26.04
N GLU A 23 -10.22 -7.21 -26.85
CA GLU A 23 -9.05 -7.29 -27.72
C GLU A 23 -7.74 -7.31 -26.93
N ASN A 24 -6.76 -8.08 -27.43
CA ASN A 24 -5.41 -8.17 -26.87
C ASN A 24 -4.74 -6.80 -26.68
N LYS A 25 -5.04 -5.82 -27.55
CA LYS A 25 -4.52 -4.45 -27.42
C LYS A 25 -5.00 -3.80 -26.11
N ASN A 26 -6.28 -3.92 -25.79
CA ASN A 26 -6.87 -3.35 -24.57
C ASN A 26 -6.26 -3.97 -23.32
N GLN A 27 -6.05 -5.29 -23.34
CA GLN A 27 -5.41 -6.01 -22.23
C GLN A 27 -3.97 -5.54 -22.01
N ARG A 28 -3.18 -5.43 -23.09
CA ARG A 28 -1.81 -4.90 -23.01
C ARG A 28 -1.78 -3.48 -22.43
N GLU A 29 -2.63 -2.60 -22.93
CA GLU A 29 -2.71 -1.22 -22.46
C GLU A 29 -3.10 -1.13 -20.98
N ALA A 30 -4.02 -1.98 -20.52
CA ALA A 30 -4.40 -2.05 -19.12
C ALA A 30 -3.21 -2.40 -18.22
N TYR A 31 -2.43 -3.43 -18.57
CA TYR A 31 -1.24 -3.82 -17.84
C TYR A 31 -0.15 -2.74 -17.89
N PHE A 32 0.13 -2.15 -19.05
CA PHE A 32 1.06 -1.00 -19.15
C PHE A 32 0.60 0.20 -18.31
N SER A 33 -0.70 0.37 -18.13
CA SER A 33 -1.25 1.42 -17.26
C SER A 33 -1.06 1.15 -15.76
N GLY A 34 -0.59 -0.04 -15.40
CA GLY A 34 -0.36 -0.51 -14.04
C GLY A 34 -1.54 -1.27 -13.41
N ALA A 35 -2.45 -1.85 -14.19
CA ALA A 35 -3.44 -2.79 -13.65
C ALA A 35 -2.78 -4.10 -13.22
N ASP A 36 -3.26 -4.71 -12.15
CA ASP A 36 -2.77 -5.99 -11.64
C ASP A 36 -3.55 -7.17 -12.26
N GLU A 37 -4.79 -6.92 -12.70
CA GLU A 37 -5.61 -7.91 -13.41
C GLU A 37 -6.56 -7.23 -14.42
N PHE A 38 -6.87 -7.94 -15.51
CA PHE A 38 -7.79 -7.52 -16.58
C PHE A 38 -8.83 -8.60 -16.82
N ILE A 39 -10.11 -8.26 -16.68
CA ILE A 39 -11.23 -9.20 -16.71
C ILE A 39 -12.28 -8.70 -17.69
N VAL A 40 -12.56 -9.53 -18.70
CA VAL A 40 -13.57 -9.28 -19.73
C VAL A 40 -14.94 -9.72 -19.21
N LYS A 41 -15.98 -8.96 -19.52
CA LYS A 41 -17.38 -9.31 -19.29
C LYS A 41 -17.99 -9.98 -20.52
N PRO A 42 -18.89 -10.97 -20.34
CA PRO A 42 -19.22 -11.62 -19.07
C PRO A 42 -18.06 -12.48 -18.54
N PHE A 43 -17.96 -12.62 -17.22
CA PHE A 43 -16.93 -13.42 -16.55
C PHE A 43 -17.57 -14.47 -15.65
N ASP A 44 -16.79 -15.50 -15.35
CA ASP A 44 -17.13 -16.50 -14.34
C ASP A 44 -16.92 -15.92 -12.93
N PRO A 45 -17.96 -15.88 -12.07
CA PRO A 45 -17.86 -15.37 -10.71
C PRO A 45 -16.90 -16.15 -9.81
N GLU A 46 -16.80 -17.48 -9.96
CA GLU A 46 -15.90 -18.32 -9.17
C GLU A 46 -14.44 -18.05 -9.57
N LEU A 47 -14.18 -17.94 -10.88
CA LEU A 47 -12.85 -17.58 -11.36
C LEU A 47 -12.42 -16.18 -10.90
N LEU A 48 -13.36 -15.22 -10.87
CA LEU A 48 -13.10 -13.88 -10.33
C LEU A 48 -12.71 -13.95 -8.85
N GLN A 49 -13.41 -14.74 -8.04
CA GLN A 49 -13.10 -14.91 -6.62
C GLN A 49 -11.69 -15.49 -6.42
N LEU A 50 -11.33 -16.53 -7.18
CA LEU A 50 -9.98 -17.13 -7.12
C LEU A 50 -8.88 -16.13 -7.50
N LYS A 51 -9.11 -15.31 -8.55
CA LYS A 51 -8.19 -14.24 -8.94
C LYS A 51 -8.01 -13.20 -7.84
N ILE A 52 -9.10 -12.74 -7.23
CA ILE A 52 -9.06 -11.77 -6.12
C ILE A 52 -8.31 -12.37 -4.92
N ALA A 53 -8.61 -13.60 -4.53
CA ALA A 53 -7.93 -14.28 -3.43
C ALA A 53 -6.42 -14.38 -3.67
N SER A 54 -6.01 -14.72 -4.89
CA SER A 54 -4.60 -14.79 -5.29
C SER A 54 -3.89 -13.43 -5.17
N LEU A 55 -4.53 -12.35 -5.66
CA LEU A 55 -4.00 -10.98 -5.54
C LEU A 55 -3.78 -10.55 -4.08
N LEU A 56 -4.78 -10.80 -3.22
CA LEU A 56 -4.70 -10.45 -1.80
C LEU A 56 -3.62 -11.28 -1.08
N ASN A 57 -3.50 -12.56 -1.42
CA ASN A 57 -2.46 -13.42 -0.84
C ASN A 57 -1.05 -12.93 -1.20
N ARG A 58 -0.84 -12.54 -2.47
CA ARG A 58 0.43 -11.95 -2.93
C ARG A 58 0.79 -10.68 -2.16
N GLU A 59 -0.16 -9.77 -1.98
CA GLU A 59 0.06 -8.55 -1.19
C GLU A 59 0.41 -8.86 0.27
N ASN A 60 -0.25 -9.84 0.89
CA ASN A 60 0.05 -10.24 2.26
C ASN A 60 1.45 -10.85 2.38
N GLN A 61 1.91 -11.62 1.39
CA GLN A 61 3.27 -12.17 1.38
C GLN A 61 4.32 -11.06 1.25
N ILE A 62 4.11 -10.08 0.36
CA ILE A 62 5.01 -8.93 0.20
C ILE A 62 5.12 -8.13 1.51
N LYS A 63 3.99 -7.88 2.18
CA LYS A 63 3.98 -7.19 3.49
C LYS A 63 4.73 -7.97 4.55
N LYS A 64 4.53 -9.29 4.62
CA LYS A 64 5.27 -10.16 5.57
C LYS A 64 6.77 -10.14 5.29
N ALA A 65 7.19 -10.23 4.03
CA ALA A 65 8.60 -10.17 3.65
C ALA A 65 9.24 -8.83 4.03
N ALA A 66 8.56 -7.71 3.78
CA ALA A 66 9.06 -6.38 4.16
C ALA A 66 9.26 -6.23 5.68
N ILE A 67 8.38 -6.82 6.50
CA ILE A 67 8.55 -6.85 7.97
C ILE A 67 9.77 -7.68 8.37
N VAL A 68 9.99 -8.84 7.73
CA VAL A 68 11.14 -9.70 8.03
C VAL A 68 12.46 -9.00 7.69
N GLU A 69 12.54 -8.31 6.54
CA GLU A 69 13.72 -7.52 6.17
C GLU A 69 14.02 -6.41 7.18
N GLU A 70 12.98 -5.76 7.72
CA GLU A 70 13.11 -4.70 8.73
C GLU A 70 13.66 -5.22 10.07
N ILE A 71 13.37 -6.47 10.44
CA ILE A 71 13.90 -7.10 11.66
C ILE A 71 15.39 -7.48 11.50
N ILE A 72 15.80 -7.88 10.29
CA ILE A 72 17.17 -8.35 10.02
C ILE A 72 18.15 -7.17 9.86
N GLN A 73 17.67 -5.96 9.56
CA GLN A 73 18.50 -4.73 9.44
C GLN A 73 17.98 -3.58 10.31
N PRO A 74 18.11 -3.67 11.65
CA PRO A 74 17.56 -2.68 12.57
C PRO A 74 18.25 -1.29 12.49
N GLU A 75 19.47 -1.17 11.97
CA GLU A 75 20.25 0.07 11.98
C GLU A 75 19.82 1.18 11.01
N ASN A 76 18.87 0.93 10.08
CA ASN A 76 18.58 1.85 8.96
C ASN A 76 17.35 2.75 9.11
N LYS A 77 16.74 2.91 10.30
CA LYS A 77 15.69 3.94 10.50
C LYS A 77 15.93 4.81 11.73
N THR A 78 16.07 6.11 11.47
CA THR A 78 15.77 7.17 12.43
C THR A 78 14.31 7.03 12.84
N VAL A 79 14.11 6.53 14.06
CA VAL A 79 12.81 6.50 14.74
C VAL A 79 12.33 7.95 14.86
N LYS A 80 11.40 8.37 14.00
CA LYS A 80 10.55 9.51 14.35
C LYS A 80 9.64 9.02 15.46
N THR A 81 10.11 9.18 16.70
CA THR A 81 9.29 9.07 17.89
C THR A 81 8.08 9.96 17.66
N PHE A 82 6.90 9.36 17.77
CA PHE A 82 5.66 10.13 17.84
C PHE A 82 5.79 11.01 19.08
N ASP A 83 5.87 12.31 18.84
CA ASP A 83 5.90 13.35 19.86
C ASP A 83 4.55 13.31 20.58
N ASP A 84 4.53 12.59 21.71
CA ASP A 84 3.44 12.60 22.65
C ASP A 84 3.27 14.02 23.17
N LYS A 85 2.25 14.70 22.63
CA LYS A 85 1.73 15.96 23.15
C LYS A 85 1.33 15.79 24.61
N ALA A 86 2.24 16.05 25.54
CA ALA A 86 1.92 16.40 26.91
C ALA A 86 3.13 17.04 27.61
N SER A 87 3.32 18.34 27.46
CA SER A 87 4.01 19.14 28.49
C SER A 87 3.46 20.55 28.50
N LEU A 88 2.62 20.76 29.51
CA LEU A 88 1.97 22.00 29.89
C LEU A 88 2.99 23.14 30.00
N LYS A 89 2.77 24.22 29.25
CA LYS A 89 3.41 25.51 29.53
C LYS A 89 3.00 25.97 30.92
N LYS A 90 3.98 26.21 31.81
CA LYS A 90 3.82 27.23 32.87
C LYS A 90 5.08 28.11 32.95
N PRO A 91 4.88 29.40 33.24
CA PRO A 91 5.86 30.45 32.98
C PRO A 91 6.91 30.55 34.09
N GLY A 92 8.04 31.15 33.74
CA GLY A 92 9.22 31.21 34.59
C GLY A 92 9.01 31.90 35.93
N ILE A 93 9.72 31.39 36.94
CA ILE A 93 10.33 32.12 38.05
C ILE A 93 11.57 31.31 38.46
N LEU A 94 12.73 31.98 38.52
CA LEU A 94 13.98 31.47 39.07
C LEU A 94 13.82 31.19 40.56
N TRP A 95 14.27 30.03 41.03
CA TRP A 95 14.56 29.81 42.45
C TRP A 95 16.04 29.48 42.63
N LYS A 96 16.79 30.47 43.15
CA LYS A 96 18.14 30.26 43.68
C LYS A 96 18.04 29.50 45.01
N MET A 97 18.91 28.51 45.19
CA MET A 97 19.08 27.80 46.46
C MET A 97 19.86 28.67 47.45
N THR A 98 19.30 28.88 48.63
CA THR A 98 20.00 29.18 49.89
C THR A 98 19.25 28.48 51.00
#